data_AF-Q4CMM2-F1
#
_entry.id   AF-Q4CMM2-F1
#
_cell.length_a   1.000
_cell.length_b   1.000
_cell.length_c   1.000
_cell.angle_alpha   90.00
_cell.angle_beta   90.00
_cell.angle_gamma   90.00
#
_symmetry.space_group_name_H-M   'P 1'
#
loop_
_entity.id
_entity.type
_entity.pdbx_description
1 polymer ?
#
loop_
_entity_poly.entity_id
_entity_poly.type
_entity_poly.pdbx_seq_one_letter_code
_entity_poly.pdbx_strand_id
1 'polypeptide(L)'
;SFSHRVLVSLRHPYTSVVVDLVDSDAYRKKNRLEELLGALLQSRDEERKWVRVATMFDTKLTAEEIDSFRRKISLHREIRLCIEALWADLGGISNGAILEDSYKVFHFRLYSYILRIDNVSVVTSTSAAIAEDFTYDKRGTVGVEFGSFAVSILELADNWTKTREVEDYINFLKSIHDNCIVKNRSYSLKEDTIPSYKAPVFFSGGLVCRVQEGDNVVYSKKKI
;
A
#
# COMPACT_ATOMS: atom_id res chain seq x y z
N SER A 1 -3.91 2.21 -17.00
CA SER A 1 -3.10 3.37 -16.65
C SER A 1 -1.98 2.93 -15.76
N PHE A 2 -0.76 3.14 -16.23
CA PHE A 2 0.46 2.99 -15.47
C PHE A 2 0.41 3.87 -14.21
N SER A 3 1.19 3.53 -13.19
CA SER A 3 1.17 4.22 -11.89
C SER A 3 1.27 5.73 -12.04
N HIS A 4 0.32 6.48 -11.48
CA HIS A 4 0.32 7.96 -11.46
C HIS A 4 1.23 8.54 -10.37
N ARG A 5 2.01 7.70 -9.70
CA ARG A 5 2.87 8.10 -8.59
C ARG A 5 4.18 8.65 -9.11
N VAL A 6 4.81 9.49 -8.30
CA VAL A 6 6.20 9.90 -8.54
C VAL A 6 7.11 8.67 -8.61
N LEU A 7 8.17 8.75 -9.40
CA LEU A 7 9.05 7.60 -9.67
C LEU A 7 9.61 6.96 -8.41
N VAL A 8 9.95 7.78 -7.41
CA VAL A 8 10.48 7.37 -6.10
C VAL A 8 9.45 6.70 -5.19
N SER A 9 8.15 6.73 -5.53
CA SER A 9 7.13 5.97 -4.82
C SER A 9 7.42 4.48 -4.97
N LEU A 10 7.30 3.70 -3.88
CA LEU A 10 7.32 2.23 -3.97
C LEU A 10 6.17 1.67 -4.81
N ARG A 11 5.14 2.47 -5.05
CA ARG A 11 3.99 2.13 -5.90
C ARG A 11 4.19 2.53 -7.35
N HIS A 12 5.33 3.13 -7.68
CA HIS A 12 5.79 3.27 -9.05
C HIS A 12 6.80 2.14 -9.36
N PRO A 13 6.67 1.44 -10.51
CA PRO A 13 7.54 0.31 -10.85
C PRO A 13 9.00 0.70 -11.13
N TYR A 14 9.31 2.00 -11.21
CA TYR A 14 10.70 2.48 -11.33
C TYR A 14 11.58 1.95 -10.21
N THR A 15 11.13 2.09 -8.96
CA THR A 15 11.95 1.73 -7.80
C THR A 15 12.20 0.22 -7.74
N SER A 16 11.21 -0.62 -8.11
CA SER A 16 11.41 -2.07 -8.16
C SER A 16 12.39 -2.46 -9.28
N VAL A 17 12.27 -1.86 -10.46
CA VAL A 17 13.23 -2.08 -11.57
C VAL A 17 14.65 -1.66 -11.19
N VAL A 18 14.83 -0.52 -10.52
CA VAL A 18 16.14 -0.10 -10.01
C VAL A 18 16.70 -1.12 -9.03
N VAL A 19 15.88 -1.61 -8.09
CA VAL A 19 16.31 -2.64 -7.13
C VAL A 19 16.75 -3.92 -7.85
N ASP A 20 15.98 -4.40 -8.84
CA ASP A 20 16.32 -5.59 -9.61
C ASP A 20 17.62 -5.42 -10.40
N LEU A 21 17.85 -4.24 -10.99
CA LEU A 21 19.10 -3.92 -11.69
C LEU A 21 20.30 -3.91 -10.75
N VAL A 22 20.15 -3.35 -9.55
CA VAL A 22 21.22 -3.34 -8.54
C VAL A 22 21.50 -4.75 -8.02
N ASP A 23 20.47 -5.55 -7.79
CA ASP A 23 20.61 -6.88 -7.18
C ASP A 23 21.07 -7.97 -8.17
N SER A 24 20.89 -7.75 -9.48
CA SER A 24 21.34 -8.64 -10.56
C SER A 24 22.81 -8.43 -10.97
N ASP A 25 23.39 -7.26 -10.69
CA ASP A 25 24.78 -6.93 -10.99
C ASP A 25 25.65 -7.01 -9.73
N ALA A 26 26.57 -7.97 -9.68
CA ALA A 26 27.44 -8.20 -8.53
C ALA A 26 28.32 -7.00 -8.16
N TYR A 27 28.69 -6.14 -9.13
CA TYR A 27 29.45 -4.92 -8.88
C TYR A 27 28.57 -3.86 -8.21
N ARG A 28 27.38 -3.59 -8.77
CA ARG A 28 26.41 -2.63 -8.20
C ARG A 28 25.95 -3.05 -6.82
N LYS A 29 25.73 -4.35 -6.61
CA LYS A 29 25.30 -4.90 -5.33
C LYS A 29 26.28 -4.61 -4.18
N LYS A 30 27.59 -4.50 -4.46
CA LYS A 30 28.59 -4.10 -3.46
C LYS A 30 28.38 -2.66 -2.98
N ASN A 31 27.93 -1.78 -3.88
CA ASN A 31 27.63 -0.37 -3.60
C ASN A 31 26.12 -0.11 -3.54
N ARG A 32 25.33 -1.10 -3.13
CA ARG A 32 23.86 -1.08 -3.21
C ARG A 32 23.24 0.19 -2.65
N LEU A 33 23.66 0.63 -1.46
CA LEU A 33 23.12 1.82 -0.82
C LEU A 33 23.35 3.07 -1.69
N GLU A 34 24.57 3.25 -2.19
CA GLU A 34 24.93 4.38 -3.05
C GLU A 34 24.16 4.36 -4.38
N GLU A 35 24.06 3.19 -5.02
CA GLU A 35 23.31 3.01 -6.26
C GLU A 35 21.83 3.33 -6.10
N LEU A 36 21.21 2.84 -5.01
CA LEU A 36 19.80 3.12 -4.73
C LEU A 36 19.55 4.59 -4.40
N LEU A 37 20.36 5.19 -3.53
CA LEU A 37 20.21 6.60 -3.18
C LEU A 37 20.48 7.49 -4.39
N GLY A 38 21.47 7.16 -5.22
CA GLY A 38 21.75 7.84 -6.48
C GLY A 38 20.55 7.81 -7.41
N ALA A 39 19.95 6.63 -7.62
CA ALA A 39 18.74 6.49 -8.45
C ALA A 39 17.54 7.24 -7.88
N LEU A 40 17.31 7.21 -6.56
CA LEU A 40 16.21 7.96 -5.93
C LEU A 40 16.41 9.48 -6.06
N LEU A 41 17.63 9.98 -5.89
CA LEU A 41 17.95 11.41 -6.01
C LEU A 41 17.89 11.91 -7.46
N GLN A 42 18.28 11.07 -8.42
CA GLN A 42 18.31 11.39 -9.85
C GLN A 42 17.03 10.98 -10.58
N SER A 43 16.00 10.50 -9.87
CA SER A 43 14.79 9.97 -10.49
C SER A 43 14.11 10.98 -11.42
N ARG A 44 14.19 12.29 -11.10
CA ARG A 44 13.60 13.36 -11.91
C ARG A 44 14.12 13.38 -13.34
N ASP A 45 15.39 13.02 -13.55
CA ASP A 45 15.99 12.96 -14.88
C ASP A 45 15.47 11.76 -15.70
N GLU A 46 14.91 10.76 -15.02
CA GLU A 46 14.31 9.56 -15.61
C GLU A 46 12.82 9.74 -15.96
N GLU A 47 12.14 10.80 -15.49
CA GLU A 47 10.69 11.01 -15.68
C GLU A 47 10.27 10.95 -17.16
N ARG A 48 10.99 11.65 -18.05
CA ARG A 48 10.67 11.66 -19.49
C ARG A 48 10.81 10.29 -20.14
N LYS A 49 11.73 9.44 -19.64
CA LYS A 49 11.88 8.07 -20.13
C LYS A 49 10.71 7.21 -19.63
N TRP A 50 10.35 7.33 -18.37
CA TRP A 50 9.25 6.58 -17.78
C TRP A 50 7.88 6.96 -18.33
N VAL A 51 7.64 8.21 -18.71
CA VAL A 51 6.41 8.59 -19.44
C VAL A 51 6.26 7.81 -20.75
N ARG A 52 7.37 7.57 -21.47
CA ARG A 52 7.35 6.75 -22.70
C ARG A 52 7.10 5.28 -22.39
N VAL A 53 7.72 4.76 -21.33
CA VAL A 53 7.51 3.38 -20.85
C VAL A 53 6.05 3.16 -20.44
N ALA A 54 5.49 4.08 -19.65
CA ALA A 54 4.10 4.07 -19.21
C ALA A 54 3.13 4.02 -20.40
N THR A 55 3.32 4.93 -21.37
CA THR A 55 2.52 4.96 -22.60
C THR A 55 2.62 3.63 -23.36
N MET A 56 3.82 3.06 -23.47
CA MET A 56 4.00 1.77 -24.13
C MET A 56 3.23 0.65 -23.42
N PHE A 57 3.34 0.55 -22.09
CA PHE A 57 2.60 -0.45 -21.32
C PHE A 57 1.09 -0.28 -21.42
N ASP A 58 0.59 0.96 -21.30
CA ASP A 58 -0.84 1.27 -21.43
C ASP A 58 -1.39 0.93 -22.83
N THR A 59 -0.58 0.93 -23.88
CA THR A 59 -0.99 0.48 -25.23
C THR A 59 -0.95 -1.03 -25.44
N LYS A 60 -0.19 -1.76 -24.61
CA LYS A 60 0.05 -3.20 -24.78
C LYS A 60 -0.79 -4.06 -23.85
N LEU A 61 -1.05 -3.59 -22.64
CA LEU A 61 -1.87 -4.32 -21.69
C LEU A 61 -3.33 -3.96 -21.95
N THR A 62 -4.13 -4.96 -22.35
CA THR A 62 -5.56 -4.73 -22.50
C THR A 62 -6.18 -4.47 -21.12
N ALA A 63 -7.12 -3.53 -21.04
CA ALA A 63 -7.82 -3.23 -19.79
C ALA A 63 -8.50 -4.50 -19.23
N GLU A 64 -9.01 -5.37 -20.11
CA GLU A 64 -9.71 -6.60 -19.71
C GLU A 64 -8.81 -7.62 -19.01
N GLU A 65 -7.60 -7.87 -19.51
CA GLU A 65 -6.67 -8.83 -18.89
C GLU A 65 -6.19 -8.34 -17.53
N ILE A 66 -5.82 -7.06 -17.43
CA ILE A 66 -5.46 -6.43 -16.16
C ILE A 66 -6.65 -6.49 -15.19
N ASP A 67 -7.84 -6.13 -15.65
CA ASP A 67 -9.01 -6.02 -14.79
C ASP A 67 -9.49 -7.38 -14.28
N SER A 68 -9.41 -8.44 -15.10
CA SER A 68 -9.78 -9.80 -14.68
C SER A 68 -8.86 -10.28 -13.56
N PHE A 69 -7.55 -10.11 -13.74
CA PHE A 69 -6.57 -10.48 -12.73
C PHE A 69 -6.70 -9.64 -11.45
N ARG A 70 -6.79 -8.32 -11.58
CA ARG A 70 -6.99 -7.41 -10.43
C ARG A 70 -8.28 -7.71 -9.69
N ARG A 71 -9.36 -8.09 -10.38
CA ARG A 71 -10.60 -8.56 -9.76
C ARG A 71 -10.38 -9.86 -8.99
N LYS A 72 -9.70 -10.85 -9.58
CA LYS A 72 -9.36 -12.11 -8.89
C LYS A 72 -8.60 -11.83 -7.59
N ILE A 73 -7.57 -10.99 -7.63
CA ILE A 73 -6.75 -10.63 -6.47
C ILE A 73 -7.53 -9.82 -5.43
N SER A 74 -8.23 -8.76 -5.84
CA SER A 74 -8.97 -7.89 -4.92
C SER A 74 -10.16 -8.57 -4.24
N LEU A 75 -10.77 -9.57 -4.89
CA LEU A 75 -11.87 -10.36 -4.31
C LEU A 75 -11.37 -11.56 -3.51
N HIS A 76 -10.10 -11.95 -3.65
CA HIS A 76 -9.54 -13.09 -2.93
C HIS A 76 -9.64 -12.87 -1.41
N ARG A 77 -10.23 -13.85 -0.71
CA ARG A 77 -10.57 -13.73 0.71
C ARG A 77 -9.33 -13.45 1.56
N GLU A 78 -8.27 -14.22 1.39
CA GLU A 78 -7.07 -14.10 2.23
C GLU A 78 -6.31 -12.78 2.00
N ILE A 79 -6.32 -12.28 0.76
CA ILE A 79 -5.69 -11.00 0.43
C ILE A 79 -6.44 -9.86 1.12
N ARG A 80 -7.77 -9.86 1.05
CA ARG A 80 -8.61 -8.91 1.79
C ARG A 80 -8.35 -8.96 3.28
N LEU A 81 -8.24 -10.15 3.86
CA LEU A 81 -7.92 -10.31 5.29
C LEU A 81 -6.56 -9.71 5.66
N CYS A 82 -5.54 -9.88 4.82
CA CYS A 82 -4.23 -9.26 5.06
C CYS A 82 -4.30 -7.73 5.02
N ILE A 83 -5.04 -7.16 4.06
CA ILE A 83 -5.23 -5.71 3.93
C ILE A 83 -6.04 -5.14 5.10
N GLU A 84 -7.11 -5.83 5.50
CA GLU A 84 -7.93 -5.45 6.67
C GLU A 84 -7.09 -5.43 7.95
N ALA A 85 -6.26 -6.45 8.17
CA ALA A 85 -5.36 -6.51 9.33
C ALA A 85 -4.37 -5.34 9.36
N LEU A 86 -3.72 -5.05 8.22
CA LEU A 86 -2.85 -3.88 8.10
C LEU A 86 -3.59 -2.57 8.40
N TRP A 87 -4.78 -2.38 7.83
CA TRP A 87 -5.56 -1.16 8.04
C TRP A 87 -5.98 -0.99 9.50
N ALA A 88 -6.40 -2.08 10.14
CA ALA A 88 -6.77 -2.10 11.55
C ALA A 88 -5.60 -1.72 12.45
N ASP A 89 -4.43 -2.34 12.25
CA ASP A 89 -3.25 -2.12 13.09
C ASP A 89 -2.64 -0.72 12.91
N LEU A 90 -2.93 -0.05 11.80
CA LEU A 90 -2.55 1.34 11.56
C LEU A 90 -3.54 2.36 12.15
N GLY A 91 -4.53 1.88 12.93
CA GLY A 91 -5.54 2.72 13.58
C GLY A 91 -6.72 3.09 12.68
N GLY A 92 -6.87 2.41 11.53
CA GLY A 92 -7.97 2.65 10.60
C GLY A 92 -9.34 2.44 11.23
N ILE A 93 -9.49 1.40 12.07
CA ILE A 93 -10.75 1.13 12.79
C ILE A 93 -11.06 2.28 13.76
N SER A 94 -10.15 2.61 14.68
CA SER A 94 -10.41 3.59 15.74
C SER A 94 -10.68 5.00 15.20
N ASN A 95 -10.03 5.37 14.09
CA ASN A 95 -10.11 6.72 13.53
C ASN A 95 -11.04 6.82 12.31
N GLY A 96 -11.56 5.69 11.80
CA GLY A 96 -12.26 5.61 10.50
C GLY A 96 -11.36 5.82 9.27
N ALA A 97 -10.08 6.18 9.47
CA ALA A 97 -9.08 6.40 8.44
C ALA A 97 -7.67 6.28 9.03
N ILE A 98 -6.66 6.01 8.21
CA ILE A 98 -5.26 6.06 8.65
C ILE A 98 -4.81 7.52 8.64
N LEU A 99 -4.43 8.04 9.81
CA LEU A 99 -3.91 9.40 9.95
C LEU A 99 -2.49 9.53 9.40
N GLU A 100 -2.09 10.77 9.09
CA GLU A 100 -0.82 11.08 8.43
C GLU A 100 0.40 10.49 9.15
N ASP A 101 0.48 10.62 10.47
CA ASP A 101 1.62 10.12 11.25
C ASP A 101 1.75 8.60 11.16
N SER A 102 0.65 7.86 11.36
CA SER A 102 0.62 6.40 11.21
C SER A 102 0.99 5.98 9.79
N TYR A 103 0.47 6.70 8.79
CA TYR A 103 0.77 6.45 7.38
C TYR A 103 2.25 6.64 7.08
N LYS A 104 2.85 7.75 7.53
CA LYS A 104 4.26 8.07 7.32
C LYS A 104 5.16 7.06 8.00
N VAL A 105 4.91 6.74 9.28
CA VAL A 105 5.69 5.74 10.04
C VAL A 105 5.66 4.39 9.33
N PHE A 106 4.49 3.95 8.87
CA PHE A 106 4.34 2.72 8.12
C PHE A 106 5.13 2.75 6.80
N HIS A 107 5.01 3.82 6.02
CA HIS A 107 5.71 3.94 4.74
C HIS A 107 7.23 4.03 4.93
N PHE A 108 7.75 4.76 5.91
CA PHE A 108 9.19 4.74 6.19
C PHE A 108 9.72 3.32 6.47
N ARG A 109 8.93 2.51 7.18
CA ARG A 109 9.28 1.10 7.42
C ARG A 109 9.17 0.26 6.16
N LEU A 110 8.15 0.48 5.33
CA LEU A 110 8.04 -0.16 4.01
C LEU A 110 9.29 0.09 3.16
N TYR A 111 9.70 1.36 3.03
CA TYR A 111 10.90 1.72 2.27
C TYR A 111 12.14 1.03 2.83
N SER A 112 12.35 1.11 4.15
CA SER A 112 13.51 0.50 4.79
C SER A 112 13.55 -1.02 4.60
N TYR A 113 12.41 -1.69 4.77
CA TYR A 113 12.26 -3.13 4.61
C TYR A 113 12.45 -3.59 3.15
N ILE A 114 11.69 -2.98 2.23
CA ILE A 114 11.67 -3.38 0.82
C ILE A 114 13.00 -3.05 0.14
N LEU A 115 13.55 -1.87 0.39
CA LEU A 115 14.82 -1.46 -0.19
C LEU A 115 16.03 -2.04 0.57
N ARG A 116 15.83 -2.64 1.75
CA ARG A 116 16.89 -3.21 2.58
C ARG A 116 18.00 -2.20 2.87
N ILE A 117 17.59 -0.98 3.19
CA ILE A 117 18.48 0.14 3.56
C ILE A 117 18.07 0.64 4.94
N ASP A 118 19.03 1.24 5.65
CA ASP A 118 18.80 1.73 6.99
C ASP A 118 17.78 2.89 7.01
N ASN A 119 17.09 3.04 8.14
CA ASN A 119 16.03 4.03 8.28
C ASN A 119 16.53 5.48 8.04
N VAL A 120 17.79 5.80 8.38
CA VAL A 120 18.30 7.17 8.29
C VAL A 120 18.45 7.59 6.84
N SER A 121 19.05 6.73 6.02
CA SER A 121 19.23 6.94 4.58
C SER A 121 17.89 7.05 3.81
N VAL A 122 16.86 6.32 4.27
CA VAL A 122 15.52 6.34 3.68
C VAL A 122 14.82 7.67 3.92
N VAL A 123 14.87 8.20 5.15
CA VAL A 123 14.04 9.35 5.54
C VAL A 123 14.30 10.55 4.64
N THR A 124 15.56 10.91 4.39
CA THR A 124 15.94 12.09 3.59
C THR A 124 15.54 11.97 2.13
N SER A 125 15.62 10.78 1.54
CA SER A 125 15.38 10.54 0.11
C SER A 125 13.90 10.29 -0.23
N THR A 126 13.08 9.88 0.74
CA THR A 126 11.72 9.37 0.47
C THR A 126 10.61 10.18 1.12
N SER A 127 10.92 11.08 2.05
CA SER A 127 9.90 11.86 2.79
C SER A 127 8.93 12.60 1.87
N ALA A 128 9.44 13.21 0.79
CA ALA A 128 8.60 13.90 -0.20
C ALA A 128 7.66 12.93 -0.93
N ALA A 129 8.19 11.79 -1.36
CA ALA A 129 7.40 10.74 -2.02
C ALA A 129 6.26 10.25 -1.13
N ILE A 130 6.55 9.99 0.14
CA ILE A 130 5.57 9.53 1.14
C ILE A 130 4.49 10.59 1.38
N ALA A 131 4.86 11.88 1.45
CA ALA A 131 3.92 12.97 1.66
C ALA A 131 2.99 13.17 0.45
N GLU A 132 3.52 13.07 -0.77
CA GLU A 132 2.73 13.11 -2.00
C GLU A 132 1.79 11.90 -2.10
N ASP A 133 2.30 10.72 -1.76
CA ASP A 133 1.55 9.48 -1.68
C ASP A 133 0.37 9.56 -0.71
N PHE A 134 0.59 10.11 0.49
CA PHE A 134 -0.46 10.37 1.46
C PHE A 134 -1.50 11.38 0.93
N THR A 135 -1.04 12.47 0.31
CA THR A 135 -1.90 13.53 -0.22
C THR A 135 -2.83 13.00 -1.30
N TYR A 136 -2.32 12.13 -2.17
CA TYR A 136 -3.12 11.46 -3.18
C TYR A 136 -4.12 10.48 -2.54
N ASP A 137 -3.68 9.65 -1.59
CA ASP A 137 -4.49 8.57 -1.04
C ASP A 137 -5.62 9.05 -0.14
N LYS A 138 -5.41 10.16 0.60
CA LYS A 138 -6.46 10.74 1.45
C LYS A 138 -7.59 11.36 0.65
N ARG A 139 -7.40 11.66 -0.64
CA ARG A 139 -8.41 12.19 -1.58
C ARG A 139 -9.22 13.36 -1.00
N GLY A 140 -8.55 14.29 -0.32
CA GLY A 140 -9.19 15.47 0.30
C GLY A 140 -9.86 15.22 1.65
N THR A 141 -9.82 14.00 2.19
CA THR A 141 -10.32 13.70 3.55
C THR A 141 -9.21 13.89 4.61
N VAL A 142 -9.56 13.63 5.87
CA VAL A 142 -8.67 13.80 7.05
C VAL A 142 -7.56 12.73 7.10
N GLY A 143 -7.75 11.59 6.46
CA GLY A 143 -6.78 10.49 6.43
C GLY A 143 -7.04 9.52 5.28
N VAL A 144 -6.41 8.36 5.26
CA VAL A 144 -6.62 7.38 4.20
C VAL A 144 -7.73 6.40 4.60
N GLU A 145 -8.88 6.50 3.93
CA GLU A 145 -9.99 5.57 4.08
C GLU A 145 -9.63 4.16 3.55
N PHE A 146 -10.35 3.13 4.03
CA PHE A 146 -10.05 1.74 3.71
C PHE A 146 -9.96 1.45 2.21
N GLY A 147 -10.90 1.95 1.40
CA GLY A 147 -10.91 1.69 -0.04
C GLY A 147 -9.64 2.21 -0.74
N SER A 148 -9.23 3.44 -0.42
CA SER A 148 -8.01 4.05 -0.96
C SER A 148 -6.75 3.35 -0.44
N PHE A 149 -6.74 2.96 0.84
CA PHE A 149 -5.66 2.16 1.41
C PHE A 149 -5.53 0.79 0.73
N ALA A 150 -6.64 0.07 0.52
CA ALA A 150 -6.65 -1.23 -0.12
C ALA A 150 -6.08 -1.18 -1.54
N VAL A 151 -6.51 -0.18 -2.34
CA VAL A 151 -5.93 0.06 -3.66
C VAL A 151 -4.44 0.33 -3.56
N SER A 152 -4.02 1.16 -2.60
CA SER A 152 -2.61 1.52 -2.39
C SER A 152 -1.72 0.31 -2.08
N ILE A 153 -2.20 -0.60 -1.23
CA ILE A 153 -1.49 -1.82 -0.86
C ILE A 153 -1.45 -2.83 -2.02
N LEU A 154 -2.51 -2.89 -2.84
CA LEU A 154 -2.52 -3.73 -4.03
C LEU A 154 -1.58 -3.19 -5.13
N GLU A 155 -1.54 -1.87 -5.34
CA GLU A 155 -0.56 -1.22 -6.23
C GLU A 155 0.88 -1.52 -5.78
N LEU A 156 1.12 -1.50 -4.47
CA LEU A 156 2.40 -1.89 -3.91
C LEU A 156 2.70 -3.36 -4.21
N ALA A 157 1.79 -4.29 -3.88
CA ALA A 157 1.98 -5.70 -4.16
C ALA A 157 2.26 -5.97 -5.66
N ASP A 158 1.50 -5.32 -6.55
CA ASP A 158 1.64 -5.46 -8.00
C ASP A 158 3.06 -5.18 -8.52
N ASN A 159 3.84 -4.33 -7.85
CA ASN A 159 5.20 -3.95 -8.25
C ASN A 159 6.30 -4.79 -7.59
N TRP A 160 6.02 -5.43 -6.45
CA TRP A 160 7.04 -6.10 -5.63
C TRP A 160 6.86 -7.62 -5.54
N THR A 161 5.73 -8.17 -5.98
CA THR A 161 5.55 -9.61 -6.19
C THR A 161 6.16 -10.04 -7.51
N LYS A 162 6.96 -11.11 -7.51
CA LYS A 162 7.66 -11.61 -8.71
C LYS A 162 6.73 -12.26 -9.72
N THR A 163 5.66 -12.89 -9.24
CA THR A 163 4.67 -13.57 -10.08
C THR A 163 3.29 -12.98 -9.86
N ARG A 164 2.36 -13.35 -10.75
CA ARG A 164 0.93 -13.02 -10.61
C ARG A 164 0.18 -14.14 -9.88
N GLU A 165 0.88 -14.99 -9.12
CA GLU A 165 0.23 -16.02 -8.31
C GLU A 165 -0.31 -15.42 -7.01
N VAL A 166 -1.51 -15.86 -6.62
CA VAL A 166 -2.22 -15.38 -5.43
C VAL A 166 -1.39 -15.55 -4.16
N GLU A 167 -0.66 -16.67 -4.08
CA GLU A 167 0.16 -17.03 -2.92
C GLU A 167 1.32 -16.04 -2.70
N ASP A 168 1.92 -15.53 -3.78
CA ASP A 168 2.99 -14.52 -3.68
C ASP A 168 2.46 -13.20 -3.11
N TYR A 169 1.24 -12.80 -3.47
CA TYR A 169 0.58 -11.62 -2.89
C TYR A 169 0.33 -11.82 -1.39
N ILE A 170 -0.20 -12.98 -1.00
CA ILE A 170 -0.46 -13.29 0.41
C ILE A 170 0.84 -13.25 1.21
N ASN A 171 1.89 -13.91 0.72
CA ASN A 171 3.19 -13.94 1.38
C ASN A 171 3.84 -12.57 1.47
N PHE A 172 3.74 -11.77 0.40
CA PHE A 172 4.22 -10.39 0.42
C PHE A 172 3.49 -9.54 1.47
N LEU A 173 2.16 -9.59 1.50
CA LEU A 173 1.34 -8.81 2.45
C LEU A 173 1.58 -9.24 3.90
N LYS A 174 1.69 -10.54 4.17
CA LYS A 174 2.09 -11.07 5.49
C LYS A 174 3.48 -10.57 5.88
N SER A 175 4.43 -10.59 4.94
CA SER A 175 5.80 -10.11 5.22
C SER A 175 5.83 -8.60 5.55
N ILE A 176 5.00 -7.80 4.88
CA ILE A 176 4.85 -6.38 5.22
C ILE A 176 4.28 -6.23 6.63
N HIS A 177 3.21 -6.98 6.94
CA HIS A 177 2.59 -6.95 8.26
C HIS A 177 3.62 -7.23 9.36
N ASP A 178 4.35 -8.34 9.22
CA ASP A 178 5.31 -8.79 10.23
C ASP A 178 6.50 -7.84 10.44
N ASN A 179 6.97 -7.16 9.38
CA ASN A 179 8.17 -6.34 9.43
C ASN A 179 7.90 -4.83 9.58
N CYS A 180 6.73 -4.35 9.14
CA CYS A 180 6.45 -2.92 9.06
C CYS A 180 5.43 -2.45 10.10
N ILE A 181 4.59 -3.33 10.65
CA ILE A 181 3.67 -2.94 11.71
C ILE A 181 4.40 -2.91 13.05
N VAL A 182 4.29 -1.79 13.76
CA VAL A 182 4.78 -1.71 15.14
C VAL A 182 3.85 -2.61 15.95
N LYS A 183 4.37 -3.71 16.50
CA LYS A 183 3.63 -4.47 17.51
C LYS A 183 3.51 -3.60 18.76
N ASN A 184 2.53 -2.69 18.76
CA ASN A 184 2.12 -1.98 19.95
C ASN A 184 1.64 -3.04 20.92
N ARG A 185 2.47 -3.31 21.94
CA ARG A 185 2.12 -4.21 23.04
C ARG A 185 0.76 -3.75 23.57
N SER A 186 -0.19 -4.68 23.60
CA SER A 186 -1.44 -4.57 24.33
C SER A 186 -2.36 -3.39 23.96
N TYR A 187 -2.96 -3.41 22.78
CA TYR A 187 -4.35 -2.97 22.71
C TYR A 187 -5.20 -4.14 23.24
N SER A 188 -5.58 -4.06 24.52
CA SER A 188 -6.76 -4.77 25.00
C SER A 188 -7.87 -4.47 24.00
N LEU A 189 -8.49 -5.48 23.40
CA LEU A 189 -9.74 -5.37 22.67
C LEU A 189 -10.75 -4.70 23.61
N LYS A 190 -10.77 -3.36 23.66
CA LYS A 190 -11.87 -2.62 24.24
C LYS A 190 -13.00 -2.81 23.26
N GLU A 191 -14.12 -3.28 23.82
CA GLU A 191 -15.36 -3.69 23.16
C GLU A 191 -15.61 -2.97 21.84
N ASP A 192 -15.85 -3.78 20.81
CA ASP A 192 -16.18 -3.48 19.42
C ASP A 192 -16.91 -2.12 19.22
N THR A 193 -16.19 -1.00 19.25
CA THR A 193 -16.68 0.23 18.66
C THR A 193 -16.62 0.05 17.15
N ILE A 194 -17.73 -0.39 16.57
CA ILE A 194 -17.92 -0.47 15.13
C ILE A 194 -17.79 0.95 14.57
N PRO A 195 -16.81 1.23 13.70
CA PRO A 195 -16.58 2.59 13.24
C PRO A 195 -17.75 3.12 12.41
N SER A 196 -17.97 4.43 12.48
CA SER A 196 -19.09 5.09 11.82
C SER A 196 -18.83 5.24 10.31
N TYR A 197 -19.27 4.27 9.52
CA TYR A 197 -19.18 4.34 8.05
C TYR A 197 -20.40 5.02 7.42
N LYS A 198 -20.21 5.86 6.40
CA LYS A 198 -21.33 6.43 5.63
C LYS A 198 -21.97 5.42 4.67
N ALA A 199 -21.21 4.39 4.28
CA ALA A 199 -21.62 3.33 3.37
C ALA A 199 -21.32 1.95 3.99
N PRO A 200 -21.96 0.86 3.51
CA PRO A 200 -21.64 -0.48 3.98
C PRO A 200 -20.17 -0.84 3.71
N VAL A 201 -19.48 -1.39 4.72
CA VAL A 201 -18.08 -1.82 4.60
C VAL A 201 -17.96 -3.29 4.99
N PHE A 202 -17.18 -4.03 4.20
CA PHE A 202 -16.92 -5.45 4.44
C PHE A 202 -15.80 -5.62 5.47
N PHE A 203 -16.00 -6.51 6.44
CA PHE A 203 -14.98 -6.94 7.39
C PHE A 203 -15.02 -8.46 7.62
N SER A 204 -13.93 -8.99 8.17
CA SER A 204 -13.87 -10.30 8.85
C SER A 204 -15.06 -10.53 9.80
N GLY A 205 -16.08 -11.22 9.29
CA GLY A 205 -17.27 -11.66 10.01
C GLY A 205 -18.60 -11.03 9.54
N GLY A 206 -18.59 -10.19 8.52
CA GLY A 206 -19.84 -9.73 7.91
C GLY A 206 -19.76 -8.38 7.21
N LEU A 207 -20.84 -8.05 6.51
CA LEU A 207 -21.12 -6.71 6.00
C LEU A 207 -21.57 -5.82 7.17
N VAL A 208 -20.80 -4.79 7.48
CA VAL A 208 -21.22 -3.77 8.46
C VAL A 208 -22.09 -2.76 7.72
N CYS A 209 -23.38 -2.70 8.09
CA CYS A 209 -24.36 -1.80 7.52
C CYS A 209 -24.71 -0.70 8.53
N ARG A 210 -24.83 0.53 8.05
CA ARG A 210 -25.55 1.60 8.77
C ARG A 210 -27.03 1.26 8.77
N VAL A 211 -27.63 1.13 9.96
CA VAL A 211 -29.06 0.86 10.15
C VAL A 211 -29.65 1.98 11.00
N GLN A 212 -30.81 2.49 10.60
CA GLN A 212 -31.51 3.53 11.36
C GLN A 212 -32.57 2.86 12.23
N GLU A 213 -32.41 2.97 13.55
CA GLU A 213 -33.35 2.43 14.55
C GLU A 213 -33.99 3.61 15.31
N GLY A 214 -35.20 4.00 14.88
CA GLY A 214 -35.86 5.20 15.38
C GLY A 214 -35.05 6.45 15.07
N ASP A 215 -34.74 7.23 16.11
CA ASP A 215 -33.93 8.45 16.00
C ASP A 215 -32.42 8.17 16.05
N ASN A 216 -32.01 6.92 16.30
CA ASN A 216 -30.61 6.55 16.47
C ASN A 216 -30.05 5.87 15.22
N VAL A 217 -28.77 6.12 14.97
CA VAL A 217 -27.98 5.44 13.94
C VAL A 217 -27.12 4.39 14.63
N VAL A 218 -27.30 3.14 14.25
CA VAL A 218 -26.53 2.00 14.76
C VAL A 218 -25.87 1.26 13.61
N TYR A 219 -24.76 0.61 13.91
CA TYR A 219 -24.00 -0.16 12.94
C TYR A 219 -24.15 -1.64 13.27
N SER A 220 -24.69 -2.42 12.31
CA SER A 220 -24.93 -3.85 12.50
C SER A 220 -24.06 -4.68 11.56
N LYS A 221 -23.47 -5.75 12.09
CA LYS A 221 -22.66 -6.72 11.35
C LYS A 221 -23.55 -7.85 10.84
N LYS A 222 -23.84 -7.87 9.54
CA LYS A 222 -24.55 -8.97 8.87
C LYS A 222 -23.57 -10.05 8.44
N LYS A 223 -23.63 -11.23 9.04
CA LYS A 223 -22.91 -12.41 8.53
C LYS A 223 -23.43 -12.73 7.12
N ILE A 224 -22.53 -12.89 6.16
CA ILE A 224 -22.83 -13.49 4.84
C ILE A 224 -22.46 -14.96 4.93
#